data_AF-A0A8R1HNV2-F1
#
_entry.id   AF-A0A8R1HNV2-F1
#
_cell.length_a   1.000
_cell.length_b   1.000
_cell.length_c   1.000
_cell.angle_alpha   90.00
_cell.angle_beta   90.00
_cell.angle_gamma   90.00
#
_symmetry.space_group_name_H-M   'P 1'
#
loop_
_entity.id
_entity.type
_entity.pdbx_description
1 polymer ?
#
loop_
_entity_poly.entity_id
_entity_poly.type
_entity_poly.pdbx_seq_one_letter_code
_entity_poly.pdbx_strand_id
1 'polypeptide(L)'
;MLIYLHAVSPSIPHTSNDSYKLLKTCEDEEAILQSSDENDDIEVIIRSPPPPSCGPFSKYCFLIPIAFIVTYPIEMFPILVRWYLKLSNTQITLLILILFFSNAILINKDALQDQIYLKVIPNEAAQSSNTVERLDKVTPNMTFDDAIEKNSIWNKYDLEAMIQPGCIKRTPGHDRWCDYEVKGIRMFDFQNRIQNIGCEPLAATPKDKGCVKKLAEFVKFIESAKPDYAFMFTRFFAVADPFDKNNTDLEKDRTYLEMRSQLNKFLPSIKKKLFILDSFPRAKSSYIGNIAKDLKKGKKIEEVSKSILSPSGYERGRLRHAALIKECNGKCELIDYLPLLWNNSTRMLQYFDNTGFSYFTTPNHLSAHGIELVRPIYTKICANLT
;
A
#
# COMPACT_ATOMS: atom_id res chain seq x y z
N MET A 1 -7.52 1.21 3.67
CA MET A 1 -7.16 2.30 2.74
C MET A 1 -8.26 3.34 2.83
N LEU A 2 -8.18 4.17 3.86
CA LEU A 2 -9.08 5.30 4.02
C LEU A 2 -8.36 6.56 3.54
N ILE A 3 -9.13 7.49 2.99
CA ILE A 3 -8.66 8.85 2.70
C ILE A 3 -9.41 9.74 3.65
N TYR A 4 -8.68 10.43 4.53
CA TYR A 4 -9.28 11.44 5.38
C TYR A 4 -8.68 12.82 5.12
N LEU A 5 -9.58 13.80 5.02
CA LEU A 5 -9.28 15.21 4.83
C LEU A 5 -9.56 15.93 6.15
N HIS A 6 -8.57 16.66 6.64
CA HIS A 6 -8.44 17.26 7.98
C HIS A 6 -8.03 16.31 9.13
N ALA A 7 -6.91 16.66 9.75
CA ALA A 7 -6.48 16.17 11.05
C ALA A 7 -6.66 17.25 12.12
N VAL A 8 -6.84 16.83 13.37
CA VAL A 8 -6.70 17.67 14.57
C VAL A 8 -5.71 16.98 15.51
N SER A 9 -4.81 17.74 16.11
CA SER A 9 -3.63 17.21 16.82
C SER A 9 -3.98 16.50 18.14
N PRO A 10 -3.48 15.27 18.38
CA PRO A 10 -3.43 14.67 19.71
C PRO A 10 -2.15 15.09 20.46
N SER A 11 -2.26 15.33 21.75
CA SER A 11 -1.14 15.60 22.66
C SER A 11 -0.27 14.36 22.91
N ILE A 12 1.05 14.55 22.99
CA ILE A 12 2.07 13.52 23.24
C ILE A 12 1.94 12.91 24.65
N PRO A 13 2.00 11.56 24.77
CA PRO A 13 2.60 10.88 25.91
C PRO A 13 3.94 10.25 25.49
N HIS A 14 5.01 10.57 26.21
CA HIS A 14 6.28 9.87 26.06
C HIS A 14 6.17 8.41 26.55
N THR A 15 6.74 7.46 25.82
CA THR A 15 7.71 6.49 26.37
C THR A 15 8.35 5.69 25.25
N SER A 16 9.68 5.56 25.30
CA SER A 16 10.49 4.79 24.37
C SER A 16 10.90 3.45 24.98
N ASN A 17 10.68 2.32 24.30
CA ASN A 17 11.54 1.12 24.42
C ASN A 17 11.30 -0.03 23.43
N ASP A 18 10.14 -0.12 22.75
CA ASP A 18 9.79 -1.35 22.02
C ASP A 18 10.59 -1.64 20.72
N SER A 19 11.28 -0.64 20.14
CA SER A 19 12.04 -0.84 18.89
C SER A 19 13.19 -1.85 18.98
N TYR A 20 13.71 -2.13 20.17
CA TYR A 20 14.84 -3.06 20.35
C TYR A 20 14.43 -4.55 20.41
N LYS A 21 13.14 -4.88 20.53
CA LYS A 21 12.68 -6.28 20.57
C LYS A 21 12.56 -6.93 19.19
N LEU A 22 12.35 -6.15 18.13
CA LEU A 22 12.09 -6.69 16.78
C LEU A 22 13.34 -7.21 16.07
N LEU A 23 14.54 -6.71 16.41
CA LEU A 23 15.80 -7.17 15.80
C LEU A 23 16.23 -8.57 16.26
N LYS A 24 15.76 -9.03 17.43
CA LYS A 24 16.25 -10.28 18.06
C LYS A 24 15.50 -11.55 17.62
N THR A 25 14.59 -11.43 16.66
CA THR A 25 13.78 -12.56 16.14
C THR A 25 14.16 -12.94 14.70
N CYS A 26 15.29 -12.44 14.20
CA CYS A 26 15.80 -12.71 12.86
C CYS A 26 17.05 -13.62 12.84
N GLU A 27 17.58 -14.02 14.01
CA GLU A 27 18.80 -14.83 14.12
C GLU A 27 18.53 -16.31 14.44
N ASP A 28 17.35 -16.66 14.97
CA ASP A 28 17.00 -17.99 15.47
C ASP A 28 15.75 -18.58 14.77
N GLU A 29 15.87 -19.11 13.55
CA GLU A 29 15.00 -20.18 13.01
C GLU A 29 15.57 -20.76 11.70
N GLU A 30 16.52 -21.70 11.82
CA GLU A 30 17.01 -22.53 10.71
C GLU A 30 16.60 -24.00 10.94
N ALA A 31 16.12 -24.67 9.88
CA ALA A 31 15.42 -25.98 9.90
C ALA A 31 14.03 -25.96 10.61
N ILE A 32 12.99 -26.64 10.14
CA ILE A 32 12.92 -27.98 9.54
C ILE A 32 11.98 -28.00 8.32
N LEU A 33 12.34 -28.83 7.32
CA LEU A 33 11.55 -29.10 6.12
C LEU A 33 11.38 -30.62 5.99
N GLN A 34 10.15 -31.14 5.91
CA GLN A 34 9.87 -32.49 5.39
C GLN A 34 8.45 -32.62 4.85
N SER A 35 8.28 -33.52 3.87
CA SER A 35 7.26 -33.46 2.81
C SER A 35 6.34 -34.68 2.73
N SER A 36 5.22 -34.53 2.03
CA SER A 36 4.58 -35.50 1.11
C SER A 36 3.36 -34.80 0.48
N ASP A 37 3.36 -34.40 -0.81
CA ASP A 37 3.27 -35.19 -2.07
C ASP A 37 1.85 -35.79 -2.25
N GLU A 38 1.10 -35.71 -3.37
CA GLU A 38 1.20 -35.20 -4.76
C GLU A 38 -0.21 -34.66 -5.18
N ASN A 39 -0.52 -33.90 -6.25
CA ASN A 39 0.18 -33.01 -7.21
C ASN A 39 -0.87 -32.10 -7.91
N ASP A 40 -0.41 -31.02 -8.58
CA ASP A 40 -0.96 -30.33 -9.79
C ASP A 40 -0.45 -28.87 -9.85
N ASP A 41 0.85 -28.75 -10.14
CA ASP A 41 1.57 -27.65 -10.80
C ASP A 41 0.97 -26.23 -10.81
N ILE A 42 1.14 -25.52 -9.70
CA ILE A 42 1.50 -24.10 -9.75
C ILE A 42 2.86 -23.95 -9.08
N GLU A 43 3.89 -23.72 -9.89
CA GLU A 43 5.24 -23.43 -9.40
C GLU A 43 5.25 -22.05 -8.71
N VAL A 44 4.88 -22.04 -7.42
CA VAL A 44 4.99 -20.86 -6.56
C VAL A 44 6.48 -20.65 -6.28
N ILE A 45 7.16 -19.99 -7.21
CA ILE A 45 8.51 -19.48 -6.97
C ILE A 45 8.40 -18.43 -5.87
N ILE A 46 8.57 -18.87 -4.62
CA ILE A 46 8.82 -18.01 -3.46
C ILE A 46 10.19 -17.37 -3.69
N ARG A 47 10.22 -16.34 -4.52
CA ARG A 47 11.34 -15.40 -4.53
C ARG A 47 11.29 -14.71 -3.18
N SER A 48 12.23 -15.11 -2.32
CA SER A 48 12.74 -14.25 -1.26
C SER A 48 12.91 -12.83 -1.84
N PRO A 49 12.60 -11.79 -1.05
CA PRO A 49 12.74 -10.42 -1.53
C PRO A 49 14.16 -10.25 -2.07
N PRO A 50 14.34 -9.66 -3.27
CA PRO A 50 15.68 -9.48 -3.81
C PRO A 50 16.50 -8.73 -2.76
N PRO A 51 17.72 -9.20 -2.43
CA PRO A 51 18.55 -8.54 -1.43
C PRO A 51 18.69 -7.06 -1.81
N PRO A 52 18.70 -6.14 -0.83
CA PRO A 52 18.58 -4.71 -1.06
C PRO A 52 19.47 -4.30 -2.21
N SER A 53 18.84 -3.75 -3.25
CA SER A 53 19.51 -3.39 -4.49
C SER A 53 20.38 -2.16 -4.25
N CYS A 54 21.55 -2.37 -3.65
CA CYS A 54 22.65 -1.41 -3.64
C CYS A 54 22.80 -0.89 -5.07
N GLY A 55 22.39 0.36 -5.28
CA GLY A 55 22.37 0.98 -6.61
C GLY A 55 23.75 0.87 -7.25
N PRO A 56 23.85 0.80 -8.60
CA PRO A 56 25.06 0.37 -9.29
C PRO A 56 26.33 1.09 -8.81
N PHE A 57 26.25 2.40 -8.54
CA PHE A 57 27.34 3.18 -7.95
C PHE A 57 27.99 2.54 -6.71
N SER A 58 27.20 2.04 -5.74
CA SER A 58 27.74 1.41 -4.52
C SER A 58 28.57 0.17 -4.82
N LYS A 59 28.13 -0.65 -5.79
CA LYS A 59 28.84 -1.89 -6.19
C LYS A 59 30.17 -1.58 -6.90
N TYR A 60 30.26 -0.49 -7.66
CA TYR A 60 31.47 -0.12 -8.40
C TYR A 60 32.44 0.80 -7.64
N CYS A 61 31.98 1.52 -6.59
CA CYS A 61 32.85 2.37 -5.76
C CYS A 61 34.04 1.62 -5.13
N PHE A 62 33.89 0.32 -4.84
CA PHE A 62 35.00 -0.52 -4.37
C PHE A 62 35.76 -1.21 -5.52
N LEU A 63 35.10 -1.47 -6.66
CA LEU A 63 35.73 -2.12 -7.81
C LEU A 63 36.73 -1.22 -8.53
N ILE A 64 36.56 0.11 -8.53
CA ILE A 64 37.56 1.05 -9.08
C ILE A 64 38.89 0.98 -8.30
N PRO A 65 38.94 1.20 -6.97
CA PRO A 65 40.18 1.06 -6.21
C PRO A 65 40.71 -0.38 -6.20
N ILE A 66 39.86 -1.41 -6.16
CA ILE A 66 40.31 -2.81 -6.27
C ILE A 66 40.97 -3.07 -7.63
N ALA A 67 40.38 -2.62 -8.74
CA ALA A 67 40.99 -2.74 -10.06
C ALA A 67 42.33 -1.99 -10.12
N PHE A 68 42.41 -0.78 -9.57
CA PHE A 68 43.64 0.02 -9.54
C PHE A 68 44.74 -0.62 -8.68
N ILE A 69 44.38 -1.26 -7.57
CA ILE A 69 45.28 -2.06 -6.71
C ILE A 69 45.78 -3.31 -7.46
N VAL A 70 44.92 -3.95 -8.26
CA VAL A 70 45.26 -5.16 -9.03
C VAL A 70 46.10 -4.84 -10.28
N THR A 71 45.84 -3.73 -10.98
CA THR A 71 46.57 -3.38 -12.22
C THR A 71 47.85 -2.58 -11.98
N TYR A 72 47.94 -1.79 -10.90
CA TYR A 72 49.12 -0.96 -10.60
C TYR A 72 49.69 -1.15 -9.17
N PRO A 73 49.86 -2.39 -8.66
CA PRO A 73 50.31 -2.61 -7.28
C PRO A 73 51.69 -1.99 -7.00
N ILE A 74 52.60 -2.00 -7.98
CA ILE A 74 53.99 -1.54 -7.83
C ILE A 74 54.10 -0.02 -7.71
N GLU A 75 53.23 0.76 -8.36
CA GLU A 75 53.23 2.23 -8.30
C GLU A 75 52.30 2.78 -7.21
N MET A 76 51.17 2.11 -6.95
CA MET A 76 50.26 2.47 -5.87
C MET A 76 50.90 2.32 -4.49
N PHE A 77 51.68 1.27 -4.27
CA PHE A 77 52.27 0.97 -2.97
C PHE A 77 53.24 2.09 -2.51
N PRO A 78 54.23 2.54 -3.31
CA PRO A 78 55.06 3.70 -2.96
C PRO A 78 54.25 4.99 -2.76
N ILE A 79 53.25 5.28 -3.59
CA ILE A 79 52.49 6.54 -3.50
C ILE A 79 51.67 6.59 -2.21
N LEU A 80 50.88 5.54 -1.94
CA LEU A 80 50.05 5.44 -0.74
C LEU A 80 50.90 5.35 0.54
N VAL A 81 51.95 4.52 0.54
CA VAL A 81 52.81 4.36 1.72
C VAL A 81 53.62 5.64 1.98
N ARG A 82 54.19 6.30 0.98
CA ARG A 82 54.93 7.58 1.18
C ARG A 82 54.02 8.73 1.58
N TRP A 83 52.73 8.70 1.23
CA TRP A 83 51.75 9.67 1.73
C TRP A 83 51.35 9.34 3.18
N TYR A 84 51.00 8.09 3.45
CA TYR A 84 50.61 7.62 4.79
C TYR A 84 51.71 7.83 5.84
N LEU A 85 52.98 7.52 5.50
CA LEU A 85 54.14 7.73 6.38
C LEU A 85 54.47 9.21 6.64
N LYS A 86 53.86 10.16 5.94
CA LYS A 86 53.97 11.60 6.22
C LYS A 86 52.87 12.12 7.15
N LEU A 87 51.87 11.30 7.46
CA LEU A 87 50.77 11.70 8.36
C LEU A 87 51.22 11.60 9.82
N SER A 88 50.87 12.61 10.61
CA SER A 88 50.97 12.54 12.07
C SER A 88 49.98 11.54 12.66
N ASN A 89 50.26 11.03 13.87
CA ASN A 89 49.35 10.13 14.60
C ASN A 89 47.93 10.70 14.72
N THR A 90 47.79 12.02 14.90
CA THR A 90 46.50 12.73 14.92
C THR A 90 45.76 12.63 13.57
N GLN A 91 46.48 12.80 12.45
CA GLN A 91 45.89 12.68 11.10
C GLN A 91 45.52 11.24 10.76
N ILE A 92 46.34 10.27 11.14
CA ILE A 92 46.04 8.83 11.00
C ILE A 92 44.77 8.48 11.80
N THR A 93 44.68 8.96 13.05
CA THR A 93 43.50 8.75 13.91
C THR A 93 42.23 9.35 13.30
N LEU A 94 42.32 10.59 12.78
CA LEU A 94 41.21 11.25 12.08
C LEU A 94 40.77 10.46 10.82
N LEU A 95 41.73 9.96 10.03
CA LEU A 95 41.46 9.17 8.83
C LEU A 95 40.75 7.85 9.16
N ILE A 96 41.19 7.14 10.20
CA ILE A 96 40.54 5.92 10.69
C ILE A 96 39.10 6.21 11.11
N LEU A 97 38.86 7.29 11.86
CA LEU A 97 37.50 7.68 12.27
C LEU A 97 36.63 8.02 11.06
N ILE A 98 37.12 8.82 10.10
CA ILE A 98 36.38 9.18 8.88
C ILE A 98 36.01 7.94 8.07
N LEU A 99 36.95 7.00 7.89
CA LEU A 99 36.69 5.74 7.18
C LEU A 99 35.72 4.83 7.94
N PHE A 100 35.82 4.76 9.27
CA PHE A 100 34.90 3.99 10.11
C PHE A 100 33.47 4.54 10.02
N PHE A 101 33.28 5.85 10.20
CA PHE A 101 31.97 6.50 10.06
C PHE A 101 31.43 6.41 8.63
N SER A 102 32.28 6.55 7.60
CA SER A 102 31.85 6.41 6.20
C SER A 102 31.36 4.99 5.89
N ASN A 103 32.07 3.96 6.37
CA ASN A 103 31.62 2.58 6.23
C ASN A 103 30.32 2.33 7.03
N ALA A 104 30.23 2.81 8.27
CA ALA A 104 29.01 2.70 9.07
C ALA A 104 27.81 3.38 8.39
N ILE A 105 27.98 4.56 7.80
CA ILE A 105 26.94 5.29 7.05
C ILE A 105 26.58 4.56 5.75
N LEU A 106 27.56 3.99 5.03
CA LEU A 106 27.30 3.24 3.79
C LEU A 106 26.55 1.93 4.07
N ILE A 107 26.95 1.18 5.10
CA ILE A 107 26.28 -0.05 5.55
C ILE A 107 24.85 0.24 6.01
N ASN A 108 24.65 1.32 6.77
CA ASN A 108 23.35 1.71 7.29
C ASN A 108 22.59 2.70 6.41
N LYS A 109 23.02 2.94 5.16
CA LYS A 109 22.47 4.03 4.32
C LYS A 109 20.95 3.91 4.17
N ASP A 110 20.48 2.72 3.83
CA ASP A 110 19.06 2.45 3.62
C ASP A 110 18.27 2.62 4.93
N ALA A 111 18.80 2.14 6.06
CA ALA A 111 18.19 2.29 7.39
C ALA A 111 18.14 3.76 7.86
N LEU A 112 19.17 4.56 7.56
CA LEU A 112 19.20 6.00 7.84
C LEU A 112 18.19 6.75 6.96
N GLN A 113 18.10 6.40 5.68
CA GLN A 113 17.10 6.96 4.75
C GLN A 113 15.67 6.60 5.20
N ASP A 114 15.44 5.37 5.67
CA ASP A 114 14.17 4.91 6.22
C ASP A 114 13.79 5.68 7.49
N GLN A 115 14.73 5.88 8.42
CA GLN A 115 14.48 6.69 9.62
C GLN A 115 14.18 8.16 9.30
N ILE A 116 14.82 8.75 8.29
CA ILE A 116 14.54 10.12 7.87
C ILE A 116 13.14 10.20 7.26
N TYR A 117 12.84 9.33 6.29
CA TYR A 117 11.56 9.33 5.59
C TYR A 117 10.36 9.08 6.53
N LEU A 118 10.48 8.12 7.45
CA LEU A 118 9.47 7.81 8.47
C LEU A 118 9.34 8.89 9.56
N LYS A 119 10.32 9.79 9.73
CA LYS A 119 10.20 10.98 10.59
C LYS A 119 9.58 12.18 9.87
N VAL A 120 9.65 12.23 8.54
CA VAL A 120 9.08 13.32 7.74
C VAL A 120 7.57 13.15 7.57
N ILE A 121 7.09 11.96 7.16
CA ILE A 121 5.65 11.71 6.91
C ILE A 121 4.74 12.14 8.08
N PRO A 122 5.00 11.77 9.35
CA PRO A 122 4.09 12.11 10.46
C PRO A 122 4.05 13.60 10.78
N ASN A 123 5.17 14.31 10.57
CA ASN A 123 5.31 15.71 10.95
C ASN A 123 4.69 16.65 9.91
N GLU A 124 4.80 16.34 8.62
CA GLU A 124 4.23 17.16 7.55
C GLU A 124 2.69 17.11 7.53
N ALA A 125 2.11 15.93 7.78
CA ALA A 125 0.67 15.75 7.93
C ALA A 125 0.08 16.54 9.13
N ALA A 126 0.93 16.93 10.09
CA ALA A 126 0.53 17.70 11.28
C ALA A 126 0.76 19.22 11.15
N GLN A 127 1.54 19.69 10.17
CA GLN A 127 1.94 21.11 10.05
C GLN A 127 1.25 21.90 8.91
N SER A 128 0.52 21.25 8.00
CA SER A 128 -0.13 21.91 6.85
C SER A 128 -1.36 22.74 7.27
N SER A 129 -1.19 24.06 7.40
CA SER A 129 -2.25 25.02 7.72
C SER A 129 -3.26 25.21 6.57
N ASN A 130 -4.57 25.11 6.86
CA ASN A 130 -5.77 25.58 6.12
C ASN A 130 -5.93 25.33 4.59
N THR A 131 -4.89 24.90 3.88
CA THR A 131 -4.91 24.43 2.50
C THR A 131 -4.26 23.05 2.48
N VAL A 132 -5.05 21.99 2.32
CA VAL A 132 -4.51 20.62 2.37
C VAL A 132 -3.64 20.37 1.15
N GLU A 133 -2.32 20.40 1.34
CA GLU A 133 -1.33 20.08 0.31
C GLU A 133 -1.56 18.66 -0.27
N ARG A 134 -1.04 18.40 -1.47
CA ARG A 134 -1.12 17.08 -2.08
C ARG A 134 -0.22 16.09 -1.33
N LEU A 135 -0.74 14.92 -0.98
CA LEU A 135 0.01 13.88 -0.25
C LEU A 135 1.14 13.27 -1.10
N ASP A 136 1.03 13.33 -2.42
CA ASP A 136 2.01 12.77 -3.35
C ASP A 136 3.20 13.71 -3.65
N LYS A 137 3.05 15.01 -3.35
CA LYS A 137 3.96 16.09 -3.75
C LYS A 137 4.41 15.97 -5.21
N VAL A 138 3.51 15.62 -6.13
CA VAL A 138 3.80 15.54 -7.57
C VAL A 138 3.61 16.93 -8.19
N THR A 139 4.64 17.42 -8.89
CA THR A 139 4.64 18.73 -9.55
C THR A 139 4.72 18.59 -11.08
N PRO A 140 4.18 19.54 -11.86
CA PRO A 140 4.10 19.41 -13.34
C PRO A 140 5.44 19.35 -14.08
N ASN A 141 6.55 19.71 -13.43
CA ASN A 141 7.90 19.72 -13.98
C ASN A 141 8.69 18.43 -13.69
N MET A 142 8.09 17.43 -13.04
CA MET A 142 8.73 16.16 -12.77
C MET A 142 8.87 15.30 -14.04
N THR A 143 9.91 14.46 -14.04
CA THR A 143 10.32 13.60 -15.15
C THR A 143 9.97 12.13 -14.90
N PHE A 144 10.23 11.27 -15.88
CA PHE A 144 10.14 9.82 -15.69
C PHE A 144 11.09 9.30 -14.61
N ASP A 145 12.23 9.96 -14.32
CA ASP A 145 13.13 9.52 -13.25
C ASP A 145 12.55 9.83 -11.87
N ASP A 146 11.95 11.01 -11.68
CA ASP A 146 11.19 11.34 -10.48
C ASP A 146 10.02 10.37 -10.26
N ALA A 147 9.36 9.94 -11.34
CA ALA A 147 8.33 8.91 -11.29
C ALA A 147 8.88 7.52 -10.93
N ILE A 148 10.06 7.13 -11.43
CA ILE A 148 10.73 5.90 -11.00
C ILE A 148 11.05 5.95 -9.50
N GLU A 149 11.58 7.06 -9.00
CA GLU A 149 11.94 7.24 -7.59
C GLU A 149 10.69 7.25 -6.69
N LYS A 150 9.70 8.12 -6.95
CA LYS A 150 8.48 8.18 -6.13
C LYS A 150 7.71 6.87 -6.13
N ASN A 151 7.56 6.21 -7.28
CA ASN A 151 6.94 4.87 -7.32
C ASN A 151 7.73 3.87 -6.47
N SER A 152 9.06 3.89 -6.49
CA SER A 152 9.89 3.02 -5.64
C SER A 152 9.68 3.31 -4.15
N ILE A 153 9.59 4.58 -3.77
CA ILE A 153 9.33 5.03 -2.40
C ILE A 153 7.94 4.59 -1.92
N TRP A 154 6.88 4.85 -2.70
CA TRP A 154 5.52 4.44 -2.35
C TRP A 154 5.36 2.92 -2.23
N ASN A 155 6.11 2.15 -3.03
CA ASN A 155 6.16 0.69 -2.91
C ASN A 155 6.94 0.23 -1.67
N LYS A 156 8.03 0.93 -1.28
CA LYS A 156 8.86 0.55 -0.14
C LYS A 156 8.13 0.74 1.20
N TYR A 157 7.40 1.84 1.35
CA TYR A 157 6.73 2.22 2.60
C TYR A 157 5.19 2.04 2.55
N ASP A 158 4.69 1.16 1.69
CA ASP A 158 3.24 0.97 1.47
C ASP A 158 2.49 0.61 2.76
N LEU A 159 3.07 -0.25 3.60
CA LEU A 159 2.44 -0.70 4.86
C LEU A 159 2.57 0.34 5.97
N GLU A 160 3.70 1.04 6.02
CA GLU A 160 4.02 2.08 7.00
C GLU A 160 3.19 3.35 6.76
N ALA A 161 2.99 3.72 5.49
CA ALA A 161 2.14 4.84 5.07
C ALA A 161 0.63 4.55 5.28
N MET A 162 0.24 3.30 5.54
CA MET A 162 -1.13 2.92 5.89
C MET A 162 -1.48 3.07 7.39
N ILE A 163 -0.59 3.60 8.23
CA ILE A 163 -0.91 3.94 9.63
C ILE A 163 -1.78 5.20 9.64
N GLN A 164 -3.09 5.05 9.89
CA GLN A 164 -4.00 6.19 9.90
C GLN A 164 -3.75 7.10 11.11
N PRO A 165 -3.52 8.42 10.93
CA PRO A 165 -3.50 9.36 12.05
C PRO A 165 -4.90 9.53 12.64
N GLY A 166 -4.98 9.86 13.93
CA GLY A 166 -6.26 10.16 14.61
C GLY A 166 -7.16 8.96 14.94
N CYS A 167 -6.68 7.72 14.80
CA CYS A 167 -7.40 6.51 15.22
C CYS A 167 -7.66 6.51 16.74
N ILE A 168 -8.94 6.44 17.14
CA ILE A 168 -9.36 6.30 18.54
C ILE A 168 -9.79 4.86 18.79
N LYS A 169 -9.14 4.17 19.73
CA LYS A 169 -9.50 2.80 20.13
C LYS A 169 -10.65 2.81 21.14
N ARG A 170 -11.89 2.83 20.65
CA ARG A 170 -13.11 2.85 21.49
C ARG A 170 -13.80 1.51 21.71
N THR A 171 -13.50 0.49 20.90
CA THR A 171 -14.25 -0.78 20.94
C THR A 171 -13.62 -1.77 21.92
N PRO A 172 -14.30 -2.17 23.02
CA PRO A 172 -13.74 -3.09 24.00
C PRO A 172 -13.41 -4.45 23.37
N GLY A 173 -12.24 -5.01 23.71
CA GLY A 173 -11.80 -6.33 23.23
C GLY A 173 -11.24 -6.37 21.79
N HIS A 174 -11.12 -5.23 21.10
CA HIS A 174 -10.69 -5.19 19.70
C HIS A 174 -9.62 -4.13 19.41
N ASP A 175 -8.38 -4.44 19.80
CA ASP A 175 -7.19 -3.56 19.68
C ASP A 175 -6.81 -3.11 18.26
N ARG A 176 -7.47 -3.67 17.24
CA ARG A 176 -7.21 -3.47 15.81
C ARG A 176 -8.22 -2.55 15.11
N TRP A 177 -9.27 -2.11 15.80
CA TRP A 177 -10.32 -1.27 15.21
C TRP A 177 -10.13 0.22 15.56
N CYS A 178 -10.43 1.08 14.59
CA CYS A 178 -10.22 2.52 14.67
C CYS A 178 -11.52 3.29 14.46
N ASP A 179 -11.96 3.99 15.52
CA ASP A 179 -13.01 5.02 15.45
C ASP A 179 -12.38 6.36 15.05
N TYR A 180 -13.12 7.18 14.30
CA TYR A 180 -12.73 8.53 13.93
C TYR A 180 -13.90 9.48 14.19
N GLU A 181 -13.64 10.52 14.99
CA GLU A 181 -14.61 11.55 15.31
C GLU A 181 -14.22 12.88 14.67
N VAL A 182 -15.10 13.40 13.81
CA VAL A 182 -14.89 14.66 13.10
C VAL A 182 -16.15 15.51 13.26
N LYS A 183 -16.05 16.58 14.06
CA LYS A 183 -17.18 17.49 14.35
C LYS A 183 -18.46 16.77 14.85
N GLY A 184 -18.28 15.70 15.64
CA GLY A 184 -19.38 14.85 16.14
C GLY A 184 -19.91 13.81 15.15
N ILE A 185 -19.43 13.80 13.89
CA ILE A 185 -19.68 12.71 12.95
C ILE A 185 -18.70 11.57 13.25
N ARG A 186 -19.24 10.37 13.45
CA ARG A 186 -18.45 9.14 13.66
C ARG A 186 -18.34 8.37 12.36
N MET A 187 -17.11 8.07 11.95
CA MET A 187 -16.79 7.20 10.81
C MET A 187 -15.81 6.14 11.26
N PHE A 188 -15.85 4.98 10.61
CA PHE A 188 -15.12 3.80 11.05
C PHE A 188 -14.43 3.12 9.86
N ASP A 189 -13.18 2.69 10.06
CA ASP A 189 -12.41 1.92 9.07
C ASP A 189 -12.30 0.44 9.47
N PHE A 190 -12.44 -0.44 8.48
CA PHE A 190 -12.25 -1.89 8.58
C PHE A 190 -10.80 -2.28 8.28
N GLN A 191 -9.82 -1.65 8.94
CA GLN A 191 -8.41 -1.94 8.69
C GLN A 191 -7.93 -3.14 9.55
N ASN A 192 -8.06 -4.35 9.00
CA ASN A 192 -7.40 -5.54 9.55
C ASN A 192 -5.87 -5.38 9.50
N ARG A 193 -5.25 -4.92 10.59
CA ARG A 193 -3.82 -5.19 10.84
C ARG A 193 -3.65 -6.64 11.28
N ILE A 194 -3.72 -7.55 10.30
CA ILE A 194 -3.28 -8.94 10.40
C ILE A 194 -2.54 -9.25 9.10
N GLN A 195 -1.33 -9.79 9.22
CA GLN A 195 -0.61 -10.36 8.09
C GLN A 195 -1.44 -11.52 7.50
N ASN A 196 -1.56 -11.53 6.18
CA ASN A 196 -2.24 -12.55 5.36
C ASN A 196 -3.79 -12.48 5.33
N ILE A 197 -4.28 -12.17 4.11
CA ILE A 197 -5.66 -12.19 3.62
C ILE A 197 -6.57 -11.04 4.10
N GLY A 198 -6.89 -10.13 3.17
CA GLY A 198 -7.89 -9.08 3.36
C GLY A 198 -9.30 -9.57 3.01
N CYS A 199 -10.10 -9.90 4.02
CA CYS A 199 -11.49 -10.33 3.84
C CYS A 199 -12.44 -9.18 3.49
N GLU A 200 -13.48 -9.48 2.70
CA GLU A 200 -14.53 -8.53 2.32
C GLU A 200 -15.72 -8.61 3.30
N PRO A 201 -16.41 -7.49 3.61
CA PRO A 201 -17.49 -7.49 4.60
C PRO A 201 -18.82 -8.06 4.08
N LEU A 202 -19.05 -8.05 2.76
CA LEU A 202 -20.32 -8.49 2.17
C LEU A 202 -20.34 -9.99 1.78
N ALA A 203 -19.20 -10.60 1.45
CA ALA A 203 -19.14 -12.00 1.02
C ALA A 203 -17.76 -12.62 1.28
N ALA A 204 -17.70 -13.95 1.28
CA ALA A 204 -16.45 -14.71 1.34
C ALA A 204 -16.46 -15.85 0.32
N THR A 205 -15.29 -16.17 -0.24
CA THR A 205 -15.13 -17.35 -1.09
C THR A 205 -15.22 -18.61 -0.19
N PRO A 206 -16.02 -19.66 -0.52
CA PRO A 206 -16.32 -20.75 0.44
C PRO A 206 -15.11 -21.60 0.85
N LYS A 207 -14.03 -21.54 0.04
CA LYS A 207 -12.75 -22.18 0.31
C LYS A 207 -11.98 -21.47 1.43
N ASP A 208 -12.16 -20.16 1.59
CA ASP A 208 -11.52 -19.36 2.63
C ASP A 208 -12.31 -19.43 3.95
N LYS A 209 -11.99 -20.45 4.75
CA LYS A 209 -12.60 -20.63 6.08
C LYS A 209 -12.21 -19.53 7.08
N GLY A 210 -11.17 -18.74 6.80
CA GLY A 210 -10.80 -17.56 7.59
C GLY A 210 -11.80 -16.44 7.35
N CYS A 211 -11.98 -16.04 6.09
CA CYS A 211 -12.90 -14.96 5.73
C CYS A 211 -14.37 -15.29 5.96
N VAL A 212 -14.80 -16.55 5.75
CA VAL A 212 -16.16 -16.99 6.11
C VAL A 212 -16.46 -16.75 7.61
N LYS A 213 -15.50 -16.98 8.50
CA LYS A 213 -15.65 -16.68 9.94
C LYS A 213 -15.70 -15.17 10.21
N LYS A 214 -14.93 -14.36 9.46
CA LYS A 214 -14.89 -12.89 9.62
C LYS A 214 -16.19 -12.18 9.28
N LEU A 215 -17.04 -12.74 8.41
CA LEU A 215 -18.36 -12.17 8.13
C LEU A 215 -19.19 -11.91 9.40
N ALA A 216 -19.21 -12.86 10.35
CA ALA A 216 -19.91 -12.70 11.62
C ALA A 216 -19.26 -11.68 12.56
N GLU A 217 -17.94 -11.46 12.47
CA GLU A 217 -17.24 -10.42 13.24
C GLU A 217 -17.58 -9.02 12.73
N PHE A 218 -17.66 -8.83 11.40
CA PHE A 218 -18.07 -7.56 10.80
C PHE A 218 -19.50 -7.16 11.21
N VAL A 219 -20.43 -8.11 11.31
CA VAL A 219 -21.82 -7.85 11.77
C VAL A 219 -21.82 -7.35 13.22
N LYS A 220 -21.21 -8.11 14.14
CA LYS A 220 -21.10 -7.74 15.56
C LYS A 220 -20.44 -6.37 15.76
N PHE A 221 -19.48 -6.02 14.92
CA PHE A 221 -18.83 -4.72 14.93
C PHE A 221 -19.80 -3.58 14.56
N ILE A 222 -20.53 -3.69 13.45
CA ILE A 222 -21.52 -2.69 13.04
C ILE A 222 -22.66 -2.57 14.07
N GLU A 223 -23.10 -3.69 14.66
CA GLU A 223 -24.09 -3.74 15.74
C GLU A 223 -23.65 -3.03 17.03
N SER A 224 -22.36 -3.11 17.37
CA SER A 224 -21.80 -2.49 18.58
C SER A 224 -21.41 -1.03 18.38
N ALA A 225 -20.79 -0.67 17.25
CA ALA A 225 -20.38 0.70 16.95
C ALA A 225 -21.57 1.65 16.67
N LYS A 226 -22.66 1.12 16.08
CA LYS A 226 -23.87 1.85 15.67
C LYS A 226 -23.55 3.15 14.93
N PRO A 227 -22.80 3.09 13.81
CA PRO A 227 -22.23 4.27 13.17
C PRO A 227 -23.32 5.14 12.54
N ASP A 228 -23.05 6.44 12.47
CA ASP A 228 -23.92 7.38 11.76
C ASP A 228 -23.75 7.19 10.23
N TYR A 229 -22.49 7.07 9.79
CA TYR A 229 -22.12 6.72 8.42
C TYR A 229 -21.12 5.55 8.42
N ALA A 230 -21.28 4.60 7.49
CA ALA A 230 -20.37 3.47 7.32
C ALA A 230 -19.78 3.43 5.91
N PHE A 231 -18.53 2.99 5.79
CA PHE A 231 -17.84 2.78 4.52
C PHE A 231 -17.38 1.32 4.41
N MET A 232 -17.76 0.64 3.33
CA MET A 232 -17.37 -0.74 3.05
C MET A 232 -16.50 -0.81 1.80
N PHE A 233 -15.26 -1.26 1.99
CA PHE A 233 -14.28 -1.45 0.92
C PHE A 233 -14.29 -2.90 0.46
N THR A 234 -15.35 -3.27 -0.24
CA THR A 234 -15.36 -4.46 -1.11
C THR A 234 -14.36 -4.29 -2.23
N ARG A 235 -13.55 -5.32 -2.49
CA ARG A 235 -12.47 -5.32 -3.48
C ARG A 235 -12.97 -6.06 -4.73
N PHE A 236 -12.24 -7.09 -5.14
CA PHE A 236 -12.54 -7.99 -6.25
C PHE A 236 -12.34 -9.45 -5.83
N PHE A 237 -12.38 -9.77 -4.52
CA PHE A 237 -12.07 -11.11 -4.04
C PHE A 237 -13.30 -12.03 -4.16
N ALA A 238 -14.11 -12.13 -3.11
CA ALA A 238 -15.33 -12.92 -3.14
C ALA A 238 -16.40 -12.29 -4.03
N VAL A 239 -16.51 -10.95 -4.03
CA VAL A 239 -17.50 -10.23 -4.86
C VAL A 239 -17.27 -10.41 -6.37
N ALA A 240 -16.08 -10.83 -6.82
CA ALA A 240 -15.81 -11.17 -8.21
C ALA A 240 -15.75 -12.69 -8.48
N ASP A 241 -16.11 -13.55 -7.52
CA ASP A 241 -16.21 -15.02 -7.74
C ASP A 241 -17.03 -15.31 -9.03
N PRO A 242 -16.65 -16.29 -9.87
CA PRO A 242 -17.44 -16.72 -11.02
C PRO A 242 -18.88 -17.08 -10.64
N PHE A 243 -19.80 -16.97 -11.60
CA PHE A 243 -21.17 -17.47 -11.41
C PHE A 243 -21.21 -19.00 -11.49
N ASP A 244 -21.99 -19.64 -10.62
CA ASP A 244 -22.18 -21.09 -10.63
C ASP A 244 -22.72 -21.56 -11.99
N LYS A 245 -21.97 -22.46 -12.65
CA LYS A 245 -22.28 -23.01 -13.99
C LYS A 245 -22.51 -21.93 -15.07
N ASN A 246 -21.87 -20.76 -14.93
CA ASN A 246 -22.07 -19.58 -15.79
C ASN A 246 -23.50 -19.01 -15.80
N ASN A 247 -24.34 -19.37 -14.83
CA ASN A 247 -25.69 -18.83 -14.74
C ASN A 247 -25.68 -17.41 -14.11
N THR A 248 -25.95 -16.38 -14.91
CA THR A 248 -25.94 -14.97 -14.48
C THR A 248 -27.20 -14.54 -13.71
N ASP A 249 -28.11 -15.48 -13.39
CA ASP A 249 -29.29 -15.23 -12.56
C ASP A 249 -28.90 -14.97 -11.10
N LEU A 250 -28.98 -13.70 -10.69
CA LEU A 250 -28.57 -13.24 -9.35
C LEU A 250 -29.37 -13.89 -8.22
N GLU A 251 -30.63 -14.29 -8.43
CA GLU A 251 -31.43 -14.97 -7.41
C GLU A 251 -30.94 -16.42 -7.15
N LYS A 252 -30.05 -16.95 -8.00
CA LYS A 252 -29.36 -18.23 -7.83
C LYS A 252 -27.86 -18.08 -7.56
N ASP A 253 -27.32 -16.86 -7.58
CA ASP A 253 -25.90 -16.60 -7.36
C ASP A 253 -25.56 -16.62 -5.86
N ARG A 254 -24.83 -17.65 -5.42
CA ARG A 254 -24.37 -17.82 -4.04
C ARG A 254 -23.77 -16.54 -3.45
N THR A 255 -22.91 -15.85 -4.21
CA THR A 255 -22.23 -14.66 -3.74
C THR A 255 -23.20 -13.49 -3.56
N TYR A 256 -24.09 -13.22 -4.53
CA TYR A 256 -25.15 -12.21 -4.37
C TYR A 256 -26.05 -12.47 -3.16
N LEU A 257 -26.48 -13.71 -2.96
CA LEU A 257 -27.31 -14.11 -1.82
C LEU A 257 -26.60 -13.90 -0.47
N GLU A 258 -25.29 -14.14 -0.41
CA GLU A 258 -24.46 -13.84 0.76
C GLU A 258 -24.33 -12.32 0.98
N MET A 259 -24.07 -11.54 -0.06
CA MET A 259 -24.02 -10.06 -0.03
C MET A 259 -25.33 -9.46 0.48
N ARG A 260 -26.47 -9.95 -0.02
CA ARG A 260 -27.82 -9.60 0.45
C ARG A 260 -28.03 -9.95 1.93
N SER A 261 -27.60 -11.15 2.34
CA SER A 261 -27.69 -11.60 3.74
C SER A 261 -26.85 -10.73 4.70
N GLN A 262 -25.63 -10.34 4.30
CA GLN A 262 -24.78 -9.46 5.11
C GLN A 262 -25.32 -8.03 5.17
N LEU A 263 -25.74 -7.48 4.02
CA LEU A 263 -26.32 -6.14 3.98
C LEU A 263 -27.52 -6.01 4.93
N ASN A 264 -28.44 -6.96 4.90
CA ASN A 264 -29.62 -6.96 5.77
C ASN A 264 -29.30 -7.03 7.27
N LYS A 265 -28.11 -7.52 7.66
CA LYS A 265 -27.61 -7.49 9.05
C LYS A 265 -26.95 -6.16 9.40
N PHE A 266 -26.29 -5.50 8.44
CA PHE A 266 -25.64 -4.21 8.67
C PHE A 266 -26.63 -3.03 8.74
N LEU A 267 -27.63 -2.99 7.86
CA LEU A 267 -28.53 -1.84 7.71
C LEU A 267 -29.32 -1.42 8.97
N PRO A 268 -29.73 -2.32 9.88
CA PRO A 268 -30.42 -1.93 11.11
C PRO A 268 -29.56 -1.09 12.08
N SER A 269 -28.24 -1.27 12.10
CA SER A 269 -27.35 -0.58 13.07
C SER A 269 -26.65 0.66 12.52
N ILE A 270 -26.58 0.81 11.20
CA ILE A 270 -26.12 2.04 10.53
C ILE A 270 -27.27 3.05 10.58
N LYS A 271 -27.05 4.28 11.08
CA LYS A 271 -28.15 5.23 11.25
C LYS A 271 -28.54 5.97 9.96
N LYS A 272 -27.58 6.65 9.31
CA LYS A 272 -27.83 7.51 8.15
C LYS A 272 -27.55 6.80 6.83
N LYS A 273 -26.29 6.52 6.46
CA LYS A 273 -25.93 5.99 5.14
C LYS A 273 -24.79 4.97 5.15
N LEU A 274 -24.84 4.03 4.22
CA LEU A 274 -23.77 3.08 3.90
C LEU A 274 -23.17 3.39 2.53
N PHE A 275 -21.88 3.69 2.49
CA PHE A 275 -21.12 3.82 1.25
C PHE A 275 -20.38 2.51 0.94
N ILE A 276 -20.49 2.02 -0.29
CA ILE A 276 -19.85 0.78 -0.75
C ILE A 276 -18.90 1.13 -1.90
N LEU A 277 -17.62 0.75 -1.82
CA LEU A 277 -16.71 0.87 -2.96
C LEU A 277 -17.10 -0.17 -4.01
N ASP A 278 -17.49 0.31 -5.19
CA ASP A 278 -17.83 -0.54 -6.30
C ASP A 278 -16.58 -1.26 -6.84
N SER A 279 -16.79 -2.42 -7.46
CA SER A 279 -15.69 -3.25 -7.94
C SER A 279 -15.09 -2.62 -9.20
N PHE A 280 -13.76 -2.53 -9.24
CA PHE A 280 -12.99 -1.99 -10.36
C PHE A 280 -11.83 -2.94 -10.71
N PRO A 281 -11.30 -2.90 -11.94
CA PRO A 281 -10.32 -3.87 -12.41
C PRO A 281 -8.98 -3.69 -11.69
N ARG A 282 -8.34 -4.81 -11.38
CA ARG A 282 -7.04 -4.83 -10.70
C ARG A 282 -5.91 -4.46 -11.65
N ALA A 283 -4.94 -3.68 -11.16
CA ALA A 283 -3.63 -3.57 -11.79
C ALA A 283 -2.83 -4.88 -11.65
N LYS A 284 -1.95 -5.17 -12.60
CA LYS A 284 -1.00 -6.28 -12.53
C LYS A 284 0.17 -5.90 -11.62
N SER A 285 0.12 -6.31 -10.36
CA SER A 285 1.18 -6.10 -9.33
C SER A 285 2.61 -6.12 -9.86
N SER A 286 2.98 -7.18 -10.60
CA SER A 286 4.35 -7.41 -11.09
C SER A 286 4.80 -6.42 -12.17
N TYR A 287 3.88 -5.63 -12.74
CA TYR A 287 4.18 -4.63 -13.76
C TYR A 287 4.25 -3.19 -13.23
N ILE A 288 3.66 -2.91 -12.06
CA ILE A 288 3.58 -1.56 -11.47
C ILE A 288 4.97 -0.90 -11.35
N GLY A 289 5.99 -1.62 -10.89
CA GLY A 289 7.36 -1.12 -10.76
C GLY A 289 8.11 -0.87 -12.09
N ASN A 290 7.48 -1.11 -13.24
CA ASN A 290 8.05 -0.94 -14.58
C ASN A 290 7.40 0.20 -15.39
N ILE A 291 6.25 0.75 -14.97
CA ILE A 291 5.48 1.78 -15.69
C ILE A 291 6.38 2.92 -16.19
N ALA A 292 6.96 3.71 -15.27
CA ALA A 292 7.77 4.86 -15.61
C ALA A 292 9.08 4.48 -16.35
N LYS A 293 9.64 3.30 -16.07
CA LYS A 293 10.84 2.78 -16.76
C LYS A 293 10.59 2.50 -18.23
N ASP A 294 9.41 2.00 -18.56
CA ASP A 294 9.06 1.63 -19.92
C ASP A 294 8.55 2.83 -20.73
N LEU A 295 7.85 3.78 -20.10
CA LEU A 295 7.59 5.11 -20.69
C LEU A 295 8.90 5.86 -20.99
N LYS A 296 9.88 5.85 -20.07
CA LYS A 296 11.22 6.42 -20.29
C LYS A 296 11.97 5.79 -21.48
N LYS A 297 11.71 4.52 -21.80
CA LYS A 297 12.25 3.84 -22.99
C LYS A 297 11.48 4.12 -24.28
N GLY A 298 10.45 4.98 -24.23
CA GLY A 298 9.63 5.32 -25.38
C GLY A 298 8.50 4.33 -25.71
N LYS A 299 8.14 3.39 -24.80
CA LYS A 299 6.91 2.62 -24.97
C LYS A 299 5.70 3.55 -24.90
N LYS A 300 4.69 3.28 -25.74
CA LYS A 300 3.46 4.08 -25.77
C LYS A 300 2.58 3.81 -24.55
N ILE A 301 1.80 4.80 -24.13
CA ILE A 301 0.88 4.70 -22.99
C ILE A 301 -0.09 3.53 -23.18
N GLU A 302 -0.57 3.29 -24.41
CA GLU A 302 -1.48 2.18 -24.73
C GLU A 302 -0.82 0.80 -24.54
N GLU A 303 0.48 0.66 -24.83
CA GLU A 303 1.22 -0.60 -24.63
C GLU A 303 1.44 -0.88 -23.14
N VAL A 304 1.79 0.17 -22.38
CA VAL A 304 1.96 0.10 -20.92
C VAL A 304 0.61 -0.18 -20.23
N SER A 305 -0.47 0.50 -20.62
CA SER A 305 -1.83 0.31 -20.09
C SER A 305 -2.41 -1.07 -20.41
N LYS A 306 -2.16 -1.64 -21.59
CA LYS A 306 -2.50 -3.05 -21.89
C LYS A 306 -1.72 -4.03 -21.03
N SER A 307 -0.44 -3.76 -20.78
CA SER A 307 0.46 -4.64 -20.02
C SER A 307 0.14 -4.72 -18.52
N ILE A 308 -0.44 -3.65 -17.97
CA ILE A 308 -0.84 -3.57 -16.55
C ILE A 308 -2.29 -4.02 -16.28
N LEU A 309 -3.16 -4.08 -17.28
CA LEU A 309 -4.55 -4.51 -17.07
C LEU A 309 -4.60 -5.99 -16.66
N SER A 310 -5.21 -6.28 -15.50
CA SER A 310 -5.50 -7.65 -15.07
C SER A 310 -6.99 -7.94 -15.20
N PRO A 311 -7.42 -8.97 -15.96
CA PRO A 311 -8.82 -9.40 -15.98
C PRO A 311 -9.20 -10.01 -14.63
N SER A 312 -9.70 -9.19 -13.71
CA SER A 312 -10.14 -9.62 -12.38
C SER A 312 -11.61 -10.05 -12.31
N GLY A 313 -12.37 -9.88 -13.40
CA GLY A 313 -13.81 -10.16 -13.42
C GLY A 313 -14.65 -9.23 -12.54
N TYR A 314 -14.14 -8.02 -12.28
CA TYR A 314 -14.79 -6.97 -11.48
C TYR A 314 -16.20 -6.65 -11.98
N GLU A 315 -16.49 -6.87 -13.27
CA GLU A 315 -17.81 -6.70 -13.88
C GLU A 315 -18.90 -7.51 -13.15
N ARG A 316 -18.56 -8.72 -12.64
CA ARG A 316 -19.46 -9.52 -11.80
C ARG A 316 -19.76 -8.85 -10.47
N GLY A 317 -18.73 -8.27 -9.84
CA GLY A 317 -18.87 -7.46 -8.63
C GLY A 317 -19.76 -6.24 -8.87
N ARG A 318 -19.57 -5.54 -9.98
CA ARG A 318 -20.43 -4.39 -10.38
C ARG A 318 -21.88 -4.80 -10.57
N LEU A 319 -22.15 -5.90 -11.27
CA LEU A 319 -23.50 -6.44 -11.44
C LEU A 319 -24.17 -6.74 -10.09
N ARG A 320 -23.44 -7.40 -9.18
CA ARG A 320 -23.90 -7.72 -7.81
C ARG A 320 -24.18 -6.44 -7.01
N HIS A 321 -23.27 -5.45 -7.01
CA HIS A 321 -23.49 -4.18 -6.32
C HIS A 321 -24.66 -3.39 -6.89
N ALA A 322 -24.81 -3.30 -8.22
CA ALA A 322 -25.89 -2.57 -8.88
C ALA A 322 -27.28 -3.18 -8.62
N ALA A 323 -27.37 -4.49 -8.34
CA ALA A 323 -28.58 -5.11 -7.84
C ALA A 323 -28.76 -4.84 -6.33
N LEU A 324 -27.72 -5.03 -5.53
CA LEU A 324 -27.74 -4.90 -4.07
C LEU A 324 -28.19 -3.51 -3.60
N ILE A 325 -27.76 -2.44 -4.27
CA ILE A 325 -28.19 -1.07 -3.90
C ILE A 325 -29.68 -0.81 -4.12
N LYS A 326 -30.35 -1.54 -5.03
CA LYS A 326 -31.79 -1.38 -5.27
C LYS A 326 -32.61 -1.88 -4.07
N GLU A 327 -32.13 -2.95 -3.42
CA GLU A 327 -32.74 -3.50 -2.21
C GLU A 327 -32.45 -2.66 -0.96
N CYS A 328 -31.48 -1.75 -1.02
CA CYS A 328 -31.04 -0.95 0.12
C CYS A 328 -31.94 0.28 0.43
N ASN A 329 -33.08 0.44 -0.24
CA ASN A 329 -34.09 1.46 0.05
C ASN A 329 -33.54 2.91 0.16
N GLY A 330 -32.58 3.27 -0.71
CA GLY A 330 -31.91 4.59 -0.71
C GLY A 330 -30.88 4.82 0.39
N LYS A 331 -30.68 3.86 1.31
CA LYS A 331 -29.71 3.94 2.41
C LYS A 331 -28.27 3.63 2.01
N CYS A 332 -28.07 3.10 0.79
CA CYS A 332 -26.75 2.81 0.22
C CYS A 332 -26.37 3.80 -0.88
N GLU A 333 -25.07 4.04 -1.06
CA GLU A 333 -24.50 4.74 -2.21
C GLU A 333 -23.21 4.04 -2.67
N LEU A 334 -22.98 3.96 -3.98
CA LEU A 334 -21.74 3.43 -4.53
C LEU A 334 -20.69 4.54 -4.68
N ILE A 335 -19.48 4.22 -4.24
CA ILE A 335 -18.27 4.97 -4.59
C ILE A 335 -17.70 4.30 -5.84
N ASP A 336 -17.71 4.98 -6.98
CA ASP A 336 -17.20 4.44 -8.25
C ASP A 336 -15.87 5.10 -8.65
N TYR A 337 -14.80 4.32 -8.67
CA TYR A 337 -13.47 4.75 -9.14
C TYR A 337 -13.27 4.53 -10.66
N LEU A 338 -14.09 3.70 -11.31
CA LEU A 338 -13.89 3.31 -12.70
C LEU A 338 -13.83 4.51 -13.67
N PRO A 339 -14.66 5.58 -13.53
CA PRO A 339 -14.58 6.76 -14.37
C PRO A 339 -13.26 7.54 -14.23
N LEU A 340 -12.60 7.48 -13.07
CA LEU A 340 -11.31 8.16 -12.82
C LEU A 340 -10.13 7.39 -13.44
N LEU A 341 -10.26 6.08 -13.59
CA LEU A 341 -9.26 5.21 -14.21
C LEU A 341 -9.44 5.10 -15.73
N TRP A 342 -10.52 5.64 -16.30
CA TRP A 342 -10.83 5.54 -17.72
C TRP A 342 -10.23 6.71 -18.52
N ASN A 343 -9.32 6.41 -19.45
CA ASN A 343 -8.80 7.40 -20.39
C ASN A 343 -9.65 7.43 -21.67
N ASN A 344 -10.33 8.55 -21.90
CA ASN A 344 -11.19 8.76 -23.06
C ASN A 344 -10.44 8.81 -24.41
N SER A 345 -9.19 9.26 -24.43
CA SER A 345 -8.36 9.36 -25.63
C SER A 345 -7.88 7.99 -26.10
N THR A 346 -7.42 7.15 -25.17
CA THR A 346 -6.92 5.79 -25.49
C THR A 346 -8.03 4.73 -25.48
N ARG A 347 -9.23 5.08 -25.00
CA ARG A 347 -10.38 4.17 -24.80
C ARG A 347 -10.01 2.95 -23.95
N MET A 348 -9.23 3.19 -22.91
CA MET A 348 -8.67 2.14 -22.05
C MET A 348 -8.57 2.59 -20.60
N LEU A 349 -8.48 1.61 -19.71
CA LEU A 349 -8.14 1.81 -18.30
C LEU A 349 -6.65 2.15 -18.17
N GLN A 350 -6.34 3.14 -17.34
CA GLN A 350 -5.01 3.67 -17.13
C GLN A 350 -4.73 3.85 -15.64
N TYR A 351 -3.67 3.19 -15.16
CA TYR A 351 -3.33 3.07 -13.74
C TYR A 351 -2.19 4.00 -13.31
N PHE A 352 -1.87 4.99 -14.13
CA PHE A 352 -0.75 5.92 -13.97
C PHE A 352 -1.02 7.22 -14.74
N ASP A 353 -0.33 8.31 -14.41
CA ASP A 353 -0.42 9.56 -15.19
C ASP A 353 0.51 9.58 -16.42
N ASN A 354 0.49 10.66 -17.21
CA ASN A 354 1.32 10.75 -18.42
C ASN A 354 2.84 10.77 -18.15
N THR A 355 3.26 11.07 -16.91
CA THR A 355 4.65 11.06 -16.45
C THR A 355 5.03 9.70 -15.81
N GLY A 356 4.08 8.77 -15.69
CA GLY A 356 4.30 7.44 -15.16
C GLY A 356 4.21 7.32 -13.64
N PHE A 357 3.70 8.33 -12.94
CA PHE A 357 3.35 8.19 -11.53
C PHE A 357 2.19 7.20 -11.40
N SER A 358 2.42 6.09 -10.73
CA SER A 358 1.43 5.02 -10.58
C SER A 358 0.37 5.44 -9.56
N TYR A 359 -0.90 5.20 -9.87
CA TYR A 359 -1.99 5.34 -8.89
C TYR A 359 -2.00 4.17 -7.89
N PHE A 360 -1.29 3.07 -8.16
CA PHE A 360 -1.27 1.88 -7.30
C PHE A 360 0.15 1.47 -6.92
N THR A 361 0.30 0.88 -5.74
CA THR A 361 1.53 0.22 -5.27
C THR A 361 1.53 -1.26 -5.67
N THR A 362 2.69 -1.93 -5.61
CA THR A 362 2.83 -3.35 -5.98
C THR A 362 1.92 -4.30 -5.16
N PRO A 363 1.55 -4.02 -3.89
CA PRO A 363 0.49 -4.75 -3.18
C PRO A 363 -0.95 -4.51 -3.69
N ASN A 364 -1.17 -3.54 -4.59
CA ASN A 364 -2.47 -3.01 -5.07
C ASN A 364 -3.24 -2.16 -4.05
N HIS A 365 -2.55 -1.43 -3.18
CA HIS A 365 -3.16 -0.29 -2.52
C HIS A 365 -3.04 0.94 -3.43
N LEU A 366 -3.83 1.99 -3.20
CA LEU A 366 -3.56 3.27 -3.86
C LEU A 366 -2.24 3.82 -3.33
N SER A 367 -1.39 4.32 -4.24
CA SER A 367 -0.24 5.15 -3.87
C SER A 367 -0.73 6.50 -3.33
N ALA A 368 0.18 7.35 -2.84
CA ALA A 368 -0.17 8.74 -2.52
C ALA A 368 -0.80 9.46 -3.73
N HIS A 369 -0.33 9.17 -4.96
CA HIS A 369 -0.87 9.74 -6.19
C HIS A 369 -2.26 9.18 -6.53
N GLY A 370 -2.51 7.90 -6.26
CA GLY A 370 -3.84 7.31 -6.37
C GLY A 370 -4.83 7.86 -5.34
N ILE A 371 -4.35 8.19 -4.14
CA ILE A 371 -5.13 8.89 -3.12
C ILE A 371 -5.53 10.28 -3.64
N GLU A 372 -4.62 11.05 -4.23
CA GLU A 372 -4.96 12.34 -4.86
C GLU A 372 -5.99 12.19 -5.99
N LEU A 373 -5.90 11.13 -6.81
CA LEU A 373 -6.85 10.87 -7.90
C LEU A 373 -8.29 10.73 -7.39
N VAL A 374 -8.50 9.96 -6.31
CA VAL A 374 -9.86 9.67 -5.79
C VAL A 374 -10.31 10.62 -4.67
N ARG A 375 -9.40 11.43 -4.10
CA ARG A 375 -9.66 12.48 -3.08
C ARG A 375 -10.89 13.35 -3.42
N PRO A 376 -11.14 13.79 -4.67
CA PRO A 376 -12.32 14.60 -4.98
C PRO A 376 -13.66 13.91 -4.69
N ILE A 377 -13.74 12.58 -4.84
CA ILE A 377 -14.96 11.82 -4.49
C ILE A 377 -15.23 11.92 -3.00
N TYR A 378 -14.23 11.67 -2.16
CA TYR A 378 -14.35 11.79 -0.71
C TYR A 378 -14.60 13.22 -0.24
N THR A 379 -13.97 14.21 -0.89
CA THR A 379 -14.25 15.64 -0.64
C THR A 379 -15.74 15.95 -0.84
N LYS A 380 -16.32 15.47 -1.95
CA LYS A 380 -17.74 15.64 -2.25
C LYS A 380 -18.66 14.89 -1.29
N ILE A 381 -18.31 13.66 -0.91
CA ILE A 381 -19.06 12.89 0.09
C ILE A 381 -19.06 13.65 1.43
N CYS A 382 -17.88 14.02 1.95
CA CYS A 382 -17.73 14.74 3.21
C CYS A 382 -18.47 16.08 3.23
N ALA A 383 -18.46 16.84 2.12
CA ALA A 383 -19.21 18.09 1.99
C ALA A 383 -20.74 17.90 2.05
N ASN A 384 -21.24 16.70 1.73
CA ASN A 384 -22.65 16.35 1.74
C ASN A 384 -23.09 15.59 3.00
N LEU A 385 -22.20 15.35 3.98
CA LEU A 385 -22.57 14.71 5.25
C LEU A 385 -23.24 15.72 6.19
N THR A 386 -24.58 15.74 6.18
CA THR A 386 -25.44 16.43 7.18
C THR A 386 -25.75 15.52 8.37
#